data_AF-A0A4R1FJK3-F1
#
_entry.id   AF-A0A4R1FJK3-F1
#
_cell.length_a   1.000
_cell.length_b   1.000
_cell.length_c   1.000
_cell.angle_alpha   90.00
_cell.angle_beta   90.00
_cell.angle_gamma   90.00
#
_symmetry.space_group_name_H-M   'P 1'
#
loop_
_entity.id
_entity.type
_entity.pdbx_description
1 polymer ?
#
loop_
_entity_poly.entity_id
_entity_poly.type
_entity_poly.pdbx_seq_one_letter_code
_entity_poly.pdbx_strand_id
1 'polypeptide(L)'
;MVAALGLSACSDDKGDKPAPKTTTSVKAQGSASADTPAVPTVEQLNTQLTTALDPAVPNDQKLDFVQGIEADPELPNRLAQAVQTNNVQVKVTEVTSFGDSVNAKANFTVNGQTNVVDVPFVADAGKWKVQKAWACTMLTNLGQTSVACA
;
A
#
# COMPACT_ATOMS: atom_id res chain seq x y z
N MET A 1 0.93 51.69 -24.92
CA MET A 1 -0.21 52.05 -24.05
C MET A 1 0.22 51.82 -22.61
N VAL A 2 0.37 52.90 -21.84
CA VAL A 2 0.74 52.92 -20.41
C VAL A 2 -0.49 52.62 -19.56
N ALA A 3 -0.34 51.82 -18.49
CA ALA A 3 -0.97 51.98 -17.16
C ALA A 3 -0.58 50.76 -16.28
N ALA A 4 -0.35 50.82 -14.97
CA ALA A 4 -0.13 51.87 -13.98
C ALA A 4 0.38 51.17 -12.69
N LEU A 5 0.91 51.97 -11.77
CA LEU A 5 1.62 51.62 -10.54
C LEU A 5 0.68 51.27 -9.36
N GLY A 6 1.19 50.54 -8.35
CA GLY A 6 0.67 50.49 -6.98
C GLY A 6 1.62 49.70 -6.07
N LEU A 7 2.55 50.35 -5.34
CA LEU A 7 2.45 50.91 -3.98
C LEU A 7 2.55 49.84 -2.85
N SER A 8 3.77 49.75 -2.30
CA SER A 8 4.15 49.63 -0.87
C SER A 8 3.14 49.05 0.13
N ALA A 9 3.54 47.95 0.78
CA ALA A 9 3.36 47.75 2.22
C ALA A 9 4.43 46.80 2.76
N CYS A 10 5.46 47.38 3.39
CA CYS A 10 6.31 46.72 4.37
C CYS A 10 5.55 46.74 5.70
N SER A 11 5.45 45.61 6.38
CA SER A 11 5.13 45.59 7.81
C SER A 11 5.97 44.50 8.47
N ASP A 12 7.04 44.94 9.12
CA ASP A 12 7.83 44.22 10.11
C ASP A 12 7.21 44.51 11.48
N ASP A 13 6.96 43.49 12.33
CA ASP A 13 7.26 43.49 13.79
C ASP A 13 6.68 42.25 14.52
N LYS A 14 7.60 41.47 15.12
CA LYS A 14 7.54 40.68 16.38
C LYS A 14 6.45 39.61 16.66
N GLY A 15 6.92 38.43 17.10
CA GLY A 15 6.18 37.59 18.06
C GLY A 15 6.47 36.09 18.06
N ASP A 16 7.56 35.69 18.73
CA ASP A 16 7.83 34.45 19.48
C ASP A 16 7.12 33.09 19.17
N LYS A 17 7.99 32.06 19.07
CA LYS A 17 7.89 30.64 19.45
C LYS A 17 7.58 29.54 18.42
N PRO A 18 8.32 28.41 18.48
CA PRO A 18 8.26 27.33 17.49
C PRO A 18 7.30 26.21 17.93
N ALA A 19 6.61 25.60 16.98
CA ALA A 19 6.10 24.24 17.12
C ALA A 19 6.01 23.55 15.75
N PRO A 20 6.27 22.23 15.68
CA PRO A 20 6.67 21.56 14.46
C PRO A 20 5.52 20.82 13.76
N LYS A 21 5.85 20.31 12.58
CA LYS A 21 5.19 19.22 11.82
C LYS A 21 4.07 19.64 10.89
N THR A 22 4.43 19.75 9.62
CA THR A 22 3.78 18.92 8.60
C THR A 22 4.88 18.48 7.65
N THR A 23 5.38 17.27 7.85
CA THR A 23 6.15 16.58 6.82
C THR A 23 5.14 16.29 5.72
N THR A 24 5.08 17.17 4.73
CA THR A 24 4.36 16.91 3.49
C THR A 24 5.07 15.74 2.85
N SER A 25 4.52 14.53 3.01
CA SER A 25 4.95 13.35 2.28
C SER A 25 5.01 13.73 0.81
N VAL A 26 6.20 13.61 0.25
CA VAL A 26 6.49 13.91 -1.15
C VAL A 26 5.47 13.20 -2.04
N LYS A 27 4.65 13.99 -2.73
CA LYS A 27 3.89 13.52 -3.89
C LYS A 27 4.92 13.09 -4.93
N ALA A 28 5.19 11.78 -5.00
CA ALA A 28 5.97 11.20 -6.06
C ALA A 28 5.21 11.42 -7.38
N GLN A 29 5.61 12.44 -8.12
CA GLN A 29 5.18 12.68 -9.49
C GLN A 29 5.98 11.74 -10.39
N GLY A 30 5.64 10.45 -10.34
CA GLY A 30 6.12 9.46 -11.29
C GLY A 30 5.31 9.60 -12.58
N SER A 31 6.01 9.83 -13.69
CA SER A 31 5.44 9.80 -15.03
C SER A 31 4.84 8.40 -15.28
N ALA A 32 3.54 8.25 -15.03
CA ALA A 32 2.85 7.01 -15.33
C ALA A 32 2.91 6.77 -16.84
N SER A 33 3.50 5.65 -17.26
CA SER A 33 3.21 5.05 -18.56
C SER A 33 1.69 4.91 -18.69
N ALA A 34 1.15 5.11 -19.89
CA ALA A 34 -0.29 5.28 -20.13
C ALA A 34 -1.21 4.14 -19.65
N ASP A 35 -0.65 3.01 -19.20
CA ASP A 35 -1.36 1.82 -18.75
C ASP A 35 -1.20 1.50 -17.24
N THR A 36 -0.40 2.27 -16.49
CA THR A 36 -0.16 1.99 -15.06
C THR A 36 -1.17 2.74 -14.19
N PRO A 37 -1.87 2.07 -13.25
CA PRO A 37 -2.79 2.73 -12.34
C PRO A 37 -2.10 3.80 -11.50
N ALA A 38 -2.87 4.82 -11.07
CA ALA A 38 -2.35 5.83 -10.16
C ALA A 38 -1.80 5.19 -8.89
N VAL A 39 -0.66 5.71 -8.41
CA VAL A 39 -0.04 5.23 -7.17
C VAL A 39 -1.02 5.41 -6.01
N PRO A 40 -1.33 4.34 -5.26
CA PRO A 40 -2.31 4.38 -4.19
C PRO A 40 -1.71 5.04 -2.94
N THR A 41 -2.55 5.67 -2.14
CA THR A 41 -2.15 6.23 -0.84
C THR A 41 -1.94 5.12 0.20
N VAL A 42 -1.28 5.48 1.31
CA VAL A 42 -1.13 4.58 2.48
C VAL A 42 -2.48 4.03 2.93
N GLU A 43 -3.51 4.87 3.03
CA GLU A 43 -4.85 4.47 3.47
C GLU A 43 -5.55 3.54 2.47
N GLN A 44 -5.37 3.79 1.16
CA GLN A 44 -5.91 2.94 0.10
C GLN A 44 -5.26 1.56 0.12
N LEU A 45 -3.92 1.48 0.18
CA LEU A 45 -3.24 0.20 0.28
C LEU A 45 -3.54 -0.51 1.60
N ASN A 46 -3.65 0.23 2.70
CA ASN A 46 -4.04 -0.36 3.98
C ASN A 46 -5.41 -1.02 3.88
N THR A 47 -6.40 -0.30 3.33
CA THR A 47 -7.75 -0.83 3.12
C THR A 47 -7.74 -2.03 2.19
N GLN A 48 -6.95 -1.99 1.12
CA GLN A 48 -6.84 -3.09 0.17
C GLN A 48 -6.21 -4.34 0.83
N LEU A 49 -5.09 -4.17 1.54
CA LEU A 49 -4.43 -5.26 2.29
C LEU A 49 -5.36 -5.85 3.34
N THR A 50 -6.02 -5.01 4.15
CA THR A 50 -6.95 -5.52 5.17
C THR A 50 -8.12 -6.25 4.55
N THR A 51 -8.67 -5.75 3.44
CA THR A 51 -9.77 -6.40 2.71
C THR A 51 -9.33 -7.73 2.09
N ALA A 52 -8.14 -7.78 1.50
CA ALA A 52 -7.58 -9.00 0.91
C ALA A 52 -7.32 -10.08 1.98
N LEU A 53 -6.92 -9.66 3.19
CA LEU A 53 -6.59 -10.54 4.30
C LEU A 53 -7.76 -10.81 5.26
N ASP A 54 -8.92 -10.18 5.07
CA ASP A 54 -10.09 -10.35 5.93
C ASP A 54 -10.88 -11.61 5.52
N PRO A 55 -10.99 -12.64 6.38
CA PRO A 55 -11.74 -13.86 6.06
C PRO A 55 -13.25 -13.63 5.88
N ALA A 56 -13.81 -12.52 6.36
CA ALA A 56 -15.21 -12.17 6.16
C ALA A 56 -15.50 -11.68 4.73
N VAL A 57 -14.49 -11.21 4.02
CA VAL A 57 -14.63 -10.76 2.62
C VAL A 57 -14.71 -12.00 1.70
N PRO A 58 -15.71 -12.09 0.80
CA PRO A 58 -15.82 -13.19 -0.15
C PRO A 58 -14.57 -13.30 -1.04
N ASN A 59 -14.17 -14.53 -1.37
CA ASN A 59 -12.96 -14.77 -2.18
C ASN A 59 -13.01 -14.07 -3.54
N ASP A 60 -14.19 -14.05 -4.19
CA ASP A 60 -14.40 -13.38 -5.48
C ASP A 60 -13.98 -11.90 -5.49
N GLN A 61 -14.13 -11.21 -4.35
CA GLN A 61 -13.72 -9.80 -4.21
C GLN A 61 -12.22 -9.63 -4.01
N LYS A 62 -11.51 -10.71 -3.65
CA LYS A 62 -10.07 -10.73 -3.37
C LYS A 62 -9.24 -11.19 -4.56
N LEU A 63 -9.86 -11.85 -5.54
CA LEU A 63 -9.20 -12.35 -6.74
C LEU A 63 -8.42 -11.26 -7.48
N ASP A 64 -8.93 -10.03 -7.45
CA ASP A 64 -8.30 -8.88 -8.09
C ASP A 64 -7.15 -8.25 -7.27
N PHE A 65 -6.84 -8.75 -6.08
CA PHE A 65 -5.85 -8.14 -5.18
C PHE A 65 -4.52 -8.89 -5.12
N VAL A 66 -4.44 -10.10 -5.66
CA VAL A 66 -3.22 -10.93 -5.61
C VAL A 66 -2.95 -11.56 -6.97
N GLN A 67 -1.69 -11.61 -7.40
CA GLN A 67 -1.31 -12.31 -8.62
C GLN A 67 -1.31 -13.84 -8.44
N GLY A 68 -1.45 -14.57 -9.55
CA GLY A 68 -1.42 -16.03 -9.54
C GLY A 68 -2.77 -16.69 -9.27
N ILE A 69 -3.84 -15.91 -9.16
CA ILE A 69 -5.22 -16.41 -9.04
C ILE A 69 -5.70 -17.23 -10.24
N GLU A 70 -5.05 -17.08 -11.40
CA GLU A 70 -5.28 -17.92 -12.57
C GLU A 70 -4.83 -19.37 -12.37
N ALA A 71 -3.82 -19.58 -11.51
CA ALA A 71 -3.31 -20.90 -11.14
C ALA A 71 -3.99 -21.42 -9.86
N ASP A 72 -4.26 -20.53 -8.89
CA ASP A 72 -5.00 -20.87 -7.66
C ASP A 72 -5.96 -19.73 -7.26
N PRO A 73 -7.25 -19.81 -7.62
CA PRO A 73 -8.22 -18.80 -7.21
C PRO A 73 -8.43 -18.79 -5.69
N GLU A 74 -8.10 -19.86 -4.96
CA GLU A 74 -8.22 -19.90 -3.50
C GLU A 74 -7.03 -19.24 -2.79
N LEU A 75 -5.98 -18.80 -3.51
CA LEU A 75 -4.79 -18.19 -2.91
C LEU A 75 -5.11 -17.02 -1.96
N PRO A 76 -5.95 -16.03 -2.32
CA PRO A 76 -6.27 -14.92 -1.42
C PRO A 76 -7.03 -15.39 -0.17
N ASN A 77 -7.94 -16.35 -0.32
CA ASN A 77 -8.67 -16.95 0.80
C ASN A 77 -7.72 -17.70 1.75
N ARG A 78 -6.77 -18.48 1.22
CA ARG A 78 -5.72 -19.14 2.01
C ARG A 78 -4.88 -18.14 2.78
N LEU A 79 -4.53 -17.01 2.16
CA LEU A 79 -3.79 -15.92 2.82
C LEU A 79 -4.60 -15.32 3.97
N ALA A 80 -5.87 -14.99 3.75
CA ALA A 80 -6.76 -14.46 4.77
C ALA A 80 -6.92 -15.44 5.95
N GLN A 81 -7.10 -16.74 5.66
CA GLN A 81 -7.17 -17.77 6.70
C GLN A 81 -5.86 -17.91 7.46
N ALA A 82 -4.72 -17.85 6.77
CA ALA A 82 -3.40 -17.93 7.39
C ALA A 82 -3.17 -16.76 8.36
N VAL A 83 -3.50 -15.53 7.94
CA VAL A 83 -3.42 -14.31 8.76
C VAL A 83 -4.35 -14.40 9.96
N GLN A 84 -5.59 -14.82 9.76
CA GLN A 84 -6.57 -14.99 10.84
C GLN A 84 -6.12 -16.04 11.87
N THR A 85 -5.67 -17.21 11.40
CA THR A 85 -5.22 -18.32 12.27
C THR A 85 -4.04 -17.89 13.13
N ASN A 86 -3.13 -17.09 12.57
CA ASN A 86 -1.94 -16.59 13.25
C ASN A 86 -2.18 -15.26 13.99
N ASN A 87 -3.42 -14.75 14.05
CA ASN A 87 -3.77 -13.47 14.69
C ASN A 87 -2.89 -12.29 14.22
N VAL A 88 -2.62 -12.25 12.91
CA VAL A 88 -1.76 -11.23 12.30
C VAL A 88 -2.57 -9.95 12.07
N GLN A 89 -2.11 -8.82 12.59
CA GLN A 89 -2.65 -7.50 12.26
C GLN A 89 -1.72 -6.81 11.27
N VAL A 90 -2.28 -6.12 10.29
CA VAL A 90 -1.51 -5.41 9.27
C VAL A 90 -1.85 -3.93 9.29
N LYS A 91 -0.82 -3.09 9.29
CA LYS A 91 -0.96 -1.64 9.16
C LYS A 91 0.08 -1.07 8.21
N VAL A 92 -0.34 -0.57 7.05
CA VAL A 92 0.54 0.14 6.12
C VAL A 92 0.93 1.49 6.72
N THR A 93 2.22 1.82 6.65
CA THR A 93 2.79 3.06 7.18
C THR A 93 3.38 3.94 6.09
N GLU A 94 3.89 3.34 5.01
CA GLU A 94 4.54 4.06 3.93
C GLU A 94 4.28 3.36 2.59
N VAL A 95 4.25 4.14 1.52
CA VAL A 95 4.12 3.64 0.16
C VAL A 95 5.18 4.32 -0.70
N THR A 96 5.98 3.51 -1.39
CA THR A 96 7.01 3.95 -2.31
C THR A 96 6.69 3.41 -3.70
N SER A 97 6.59 4.27 -4.70
CA SER A 97 6.40 3.85 -6.10
C SER A 97 7.73 3.85 -6.85
N PHE A 98 7.90 2.83 -7.70
CA PHE A 98 9.03 2.68 -8.61
C PHE A 98 8.61 2.80 -10.09
N GLY A 99 7.38 3.27 -10.36
CA GLY A 99 6.82 3.35 -11.70
C GLY A 99 5.85 2.20 -11.99
N ASP A 100 6.38 1.04 -12.38
CA ASP A 100 5.60 -0.18 -12.70
C ASP A 100 5.26 -1.05 -11.47
N SER A 101 5.91 -0.75 -10.35
CA SER A 101 5.78 -1.44 -9.08
C SER A 101 5.65 -0.45 -7.93
N VAL A 102 4.99 -0.88 -6.86
CA VAL A 102 4.78 -0.12 -5.64
C VAL A 102 5.17 -1.00 -4.47
N ASN A 103 5.97 -0.48 -3.54
CA ASN A 103 6.29 -1.18 -2.31
C ASN A 103 5.63 -0.47 -1.13
N ALA A 104 4.88 -1.21 -0.34
CA ALA A 104 4.24 -0.70 0.86
C ALA A 104 4.99 -1.22 2.10
N LYS A 105 5.46 -0.32 2.96
CA LYS A 105 5.93 -0.73 4.29
C LYS A 105 4.71 -0.92 5.18
N ALA A 106 4.63 -2.08 5.81
CA ALA A 106 3.55 -2.41 6.71
C ALA A 106 4.08 -3.02 8.01
N ASN A 107 3.44 -2.64 9.11
CA ASN A 107 3.64 -3.24 10.41
C ASN A 107 2.74 -4.48 10.51
N PHE A 108 3.36 -5.65 10.61
CA PHE A 108 2.71 -6.92 10.84
C PHE A 108 2.86 -7.28 12.31
N THR A 109 1.77 -7.22 13.07
CA THR A 109 1.76 -7.58 14.49
C THR A 109 1.25 -9.00 14.65
N VAL A 110 2.10 -9.90 15.13
CA VAL A 110 1.80 -11.32 15.36
C VAL A 110 2.04 -11.62 16.83
N ASN A 111 1.03 -12.09 17.56
CA ASN A 111 1.13 -12.38 19.01
C ASN A 111 1.72 -11.21 19.84
N GLY A 112 1.41 -9.97 19.47
CA GLY A 112 1.91 -8.75 20.13
C GLY A 112 3.32 -8.30 19.69
N GLN A 113 4.02 -9.08 18.86
CA GLN A 113 5.30 -8.67 18.27
C GLN A 113 5.06 -8.01 16.92
N THR A 114 5.49 -6.76 16.77
CA THR A 114 5.37 -6.00 15.52
C THR A 114 6.65 -6.12 14.70
N ASN A 115 6.50 -6.59 13.47
CA ASN A 115 7.56 -6.70 12.48
C ASN A 115 7.25 -5.78 11.31
N VAL A 116 8.23 -5.00 10.88
CA VAL A 116 8.10 -4.18 9.67
C VAL A 116 8.40 -5.08 8.48
N VAL A 117 7.47 -5.15 7.53
CA VAL A 117 7.65 -5.88 6.27
C VAL A 117 7.39 -4.97 5.08
N ASP A 118 8.09 -5.26 4.00
CA ASP A 118 7.89 -4.63 2.71
C ASP A 118 6.95 -5.53 1.88
N VAL A 119 5.84 -4.97 1.42
CA VAL A 119 4.82 -5.63 0.60
C VAL A 119 4.91 -5.08 -0.82
N PRO A 120 5.47 -5.84 -1.77
CA PRO A 120 5.54 -5.44 -3.16
C PRO A 120 4.19 -5.67 -3.85
N PHE A 121 3.76 -4.64 -4.57
CA PHE A 121 2.62 -4.58 -5.45
C PHE A 121 3.12 -4.34 -6.88
N VAL A 122 2.45 -4.95 -7.83
CA VAL A 122 2.69 -4.76 -9.25
C VAL A 122 1.40 -4.34 -9.94
N ALA A 123 1.55 -3.52 -10.98
CA ALA A 123 0.43 -3.13 -11.81
C ALA A 123 0.05 -4.28 -12.75
N ASP A 124 -1.20 -4.72 -12.66
CA ASP A 124 -1.73 -5.85 -13.42
C ASP A 124 -3.21 -5.59 -13.74
N ALA A 125 -3.57 -5.62 -15.03
CA ALA A 125 -4.91 -5.29 -15.52
C ALA A 125 -5.45 -3.94 -15.02
N GLY A 126 -4.58 -2.93 -14.92
CA GLY A 126 -4.94 -1.59 -14.43
C GLY A 126 -5.24 -1.53 -12.93
N LYS A 127 -4.87 -2.56 -12.15
CA LYS A 127 -5.02 -2.62 -10.69
C LYS A 127 -3.69 -2.93 -10.01
N TRP A 128 -3.52 -2.46 -8.79
CA TRP A 128 -2.38 -2.86 -7.95
C TRP A 128 -2.68 -4.21 -7.31
N LYS A 129 -1.86 -5.21 -7.62
CA LYS A 129 -1.96 -6.56 -7.08
C LYS A 129 -0.73 -6.88 -6.26
N VAL A 130 -0.91 -7.56 -5.13
CA VAL A 130 0.19 -8.13 -4.35
C VAL A 130 0.95 -9.12 -5.22
N GLN A 131 2.28 -9.00 -5.24
CA GLN A 131 3.13 -9.86 -6.04
C GLN A 131 3.00 -11.32 -5.60
N LYS A 132 2.86 -12.23 -6.57
CA LYS A 132 2.68 -13.67 -6.30
C LYS A 132 3.78 -14.24 -5.41
N ALA A 133 5.05 -13.91 -5.70
CA ALA A 133 6.20 -14.40 -4.94
C ALA A 133 6.14 -14.00 -3.46
N TRP A 134 5.69 -12.78 -3.17
CA TRP A 134 5.53 -12.31 -1.80
C TRP A 134 4.36 -13.02 -1.10
N ALA A 135 3.21 -13.15 -1.78
CA ALA A 135 2.06 -13.87 -1.27
C ALA A 135 2.41 -15.33 -0.92
N CYS A 136 3.16 -16.01 -1.77
CA CYS A 136 3.66 -17.35 -1.54
C CYS A 136 4.64 -17.46 -0.36
N THR A 137 5.56 -16.50 -0.24
CA THR A 137 6.47 -16.43 0.89
C THR A 137 5.70 -16.25 2.20
N MET A 138 4.70 -15.36 2.21
CA MET A 138 3.85 -15.12 3.37
C MET A 138 3.05 -16.37 3.76
N LEU A 139 2.42 -17.05 2.79
CA LEU A 139 1.73 -18.32 3.04
C LEU A 139 2.65 -19.35 3.69
N THR A 140 3.86 -19.53 3.13
CA THR A 140 4.84 -20.49 3.63
C THR A 140 5.25 -20.16 5.07
N ASN A 141 5.51 -18.87 5.36
CA ASN A 141 5.86 -18.40 6.71
C ASN A 141 4.73 -18.65 7.72
N LEU A 142 3.48 -18.61 7.26
CA LEU A 142 2.28 -18.86 8.08
C LEU A 142 1.86 -20.34 8.08
N GLY A 143 2.67 -21.24 7.51
CA GLY A 143 2.42 -22.69 7.49
C GLY A 143 1.36 -23.14 6.48
N GLN A 144 1.08 -22.33 5.45
CA GLN A 144 0.15 -22.64 4.37
C GLN A 144 0.87 -22.76 3.03
N THR A 145 0.26 -23.47 2.09
CA THR A 145 0.76 -23.61 0.71
C THR A 145 -0.36 -23.40 -0.29
N SER A 146 0.00 -23.04 -1.51
CA SER A 146 -0.91 -22.83 -2.63
C SER A 146 -0.30 -23.42 -3.89
N VAL A 147 -1.13 -23.95 -4.80
CA VAL A 147 -0.65 -24.51 -6.07
C VAL A 147 -0.09 -23.43 -7.01
N ALA A 148 -0.45 -22.16 -6.81
CA ALA A 148 0.15 -21.04 -7.55
C ALA A 148 1.61 -20.74 -7.14
N CYS A 149 2.05 -21.33 -6.02
CA CYS A 149 3.38 -21.19 -5.43
C CYS A 149 4.33 -22.37 -5.73
N ALA A 150 3.87 -23.36 -6.50
CA ALA A 150 4.66 -24.50 -6.94
C ALA A 150 5.48 -24.19 -8.20
#